data_AF-A0AA46AEH7-F1
#
_entry.id   AF-A0AA46AEH7-F1
#
_cell.length_a   1.000
_cell.length_b   1.000
_cell.length_c   1.000
_cell.angle_alpha   90.00
_cell.angle_beta   90.00
_cell.angle_gamma   90.00
#
_symmetry.space_group_name_H-M   'P 1'
#
loop_
_entity.id
_entity.type
_entity.pdbx_description
1 polymer ?
#
loop_
_entity_poly.entity_id
_entity_poly.type
_entity_poly.pdbx_seq_one_letter_code
_entity_poly.pdbx_strand_id
1 'polypeptide(L)'
;MQDQQRQALRKRQWLYLNGLFVAVLLLLGLLLAINVTAPQFFLALGLLFLVTPVSIWVFKESNPLLRVLPGMGELSQYEHEKLGESWGKYQFSTALLQTACSLFFFVQAAIREGGAPFREGIPIWYFIVVPVIVLLIINLNHRSHIKRMDGKTPEQLHTYAEEKRLFSIVFASVTLGMTLIGTCVVMLMS
;
A
#
# COMPACT_ATOMS: atom_id res chain seq x y z
N MET A 1 -5.80 19.54 -18.90
CA MET A 1 -4.34 19.51 -18.67
C MET A 1 -3.63 19.18 -19.98
N GLN A 2 -2.62 19.95 -20.39
CA GLN A 2 -1.89 19.71 -21.65
C GLN A 2 -1.05 18.42 -21.57
N ASP A 3 -0.92 17.70 -22.68
CA ASP A 3 -0.25 16.38 -22.71
C ASP A 3 1.23 16.43 -22.27
N GLN A 4 1.96 17.48 -22.66
CA GLN A 4 3.37 17.65 -22.25
C GLN A 4 3.52 17.88 -20.74
N GLN A 5 2.65 18.70 -20.15
CA GLN A 5 2.60 18.90 -18.70
C GLN A 5 2.25 17.60 -17.97
N ARG A 6 1.34 16.78 -18.52
CA ARG A 6 1.01 15.45 -17.98
C ARG A 6 2.20 14.53 -17.93
N GLN A 7 2.93 14.40 -19.02
CA GLN A 7 4.09 13.53 -19.06
C GLN A 7 5.19 13.98 -18.07
N ALA A 8 5.40 15.29 -17.92
CA ALA A 8 6.33 15.81 -16.91
C ALA A 8 5.89 15.47 -15.48
N LEU A 9 4.60 15.63 -15.17
CA LEU A 9 4.06 15.26 -13.85
C LEU A 9 4.11 13.75 -13.60
N ARG A 10 3.86 12.90 -14.60
CA ARG A 10 4.00 11.43 -14.47
C ARG A 10 5.44 11.01 -14.16
N LYS A 11 6.44 11.65 -14.80
CA LYS A 11 7.85 11.40 -14.47
C LYS A 11 8.19 11.80 -13.04
N ARG A 12 7.66 12.94 -12.56
CA ARG A 12 7.82 13.37 -11.16
C ARG A 12 7.14 12.42 -10.19
N GLN A 13 5.92 11.96 -10.51
CA GLN A 13 5.18 10.99 -9.70
C GLN A 13 6.00 9.69 -9.54
N TRP A 14 6.62 9.21 -10.62
CA TRP A 14 7.52 8.05 -10.58
C TRP A 14 8.72 8.29 -9.66
N LEU A 15 9.40 9.44 -9.77
CA LEU A 15 10.52 9.80 -8.90
C LEU A 15 10.10 9.86 -7.42
N TYR A 16 8.97 10.50 -7.13
CA TYR A 16 8.46 10.64 -5.76
C TYR A 16 8.05 9.30 -5.16
N LEU A 17 7.39 8.42 -5.91
CA LEU A 17 7.03 7.09 -5.46
C LEU A 17 8.26 6.23 -5.14
N ASN A 18 9.27 6.23 -6.01
CA ASN A 18 10.50 5.50 -5.76
C ASN A 18 11.31 6.11 -4.60
N GLY A 19 11.36 7.44 -4.49
CA GLY A 19 11.98 8.12 -3.35
C GLY A 19 11.32 7.80 -2.02
N LEU A 20 9.97 7.78 -1.98
CA LEU A 20 9.21 7.39 -0.80
C LEU A 20 9.43 5.92 -0.44
N PHE A 21 9.51 5.04 -1.44
CA PHE A 21 9.83 3.64 -1.21
C PHE A 21 11.24 3.47 -0.60
N VAL A 22 12.25 4.17 -1.12
CA VAL A 22 13.61 4.17 -0.55
C VAL A 22 13.59 4.71 0.89
N ALA A 23 12.85 5.77 1.17
CA ALA A 23 12.72 6.30 2.53
C ALA A 23 12.10 5.28 3.49
N VAL A 24 11.08 4.54 3.05
CA VAL A 24 10.50 3.43 3.83
C VAL A 24 11.52 2.31 4.05
N LEU A 25 12.31 1.94 3.05
CA LEU A 25 13.36 0.94 3.21
C LEU A 25 14.44 1.37 4.21
N LEU A 26 14.85 2.64 4.18
CA LEU A 26 15.80 3.19 5.15
C LEU A 26 15.24 3.17 6.57
N LEU A 27 13.95 3.50 6.73
CA LEU A 27 13.26 3.40 8.02
C LEU A 27 13.25 1.96 8.53
N LEU A 28 12.86 1.00 7.69
CA LEU A 28 12.85 -0.42 8.07
C LEU A 28 14.26 -0.92 8.38
N GLY A 29 15.26 -0.53 7.59
CA GLY A 29 16.67 -0.85 7.83
C GLY A 29 17.19 -0.29 9.16
N LEU A 30 16.79 0.92 9.54
CA LEU A 30 17.11 1.49 10.84
C LEU A 30 16.49 0.69 11.99
N LEU A 31 15.22 0.26 11.85
CA LEU A 31 14.58 -0.61 12.84
C LEU A 31 15.36 -1.93 13.01
N LEU A 32 15.82 -2.52 11.91
CA LEU A 32 16.67 -3.72 11.97
C LEU A 32 18.03 -3.46 12.63
N ALA A 33 18.63 -2.29 12.40
CA ALA A 33 19.92 -1.92 12.96
C ALA A 33 19.89 -1.77 14.49
N ILE A 34 18.78 -1.29 15.04
CA ILE A 34 18.58 -1.18 16.50
C ILE A 34 18.05 -2.47 17.15
N ASN A 35 18.00 -3.58 16.40
CA ASN A 35 17.53 -4.89 16.86
C ASN A 35 16.10 -4.88 17.44
N VAL A 36 15.16 -4.20 16.78
CA VAL A 36 13.74 -4.27 17.22
C VAL A 36 13.25 -5.71 17.25
N THR A 37 12.37 -6.01 18.21
CA THR A 37 11.78 -7.34 18.33
C THR A 37 10.78 -7.60 17.20
N ALA A 38 10.47 -8.87 16.93
CA ALA A 38 9.49 -9.21 15.90
C ALA A 38 8.12 -8.52 16.10
N PRO A 39 7.53 -8.48 17.31
CA PRO A 39 6.29 -7.74 17.55
C PRO A 39 6.38 -6.25 17.20
N GLN A 40 7.48 -5.59 17.59
CA GLN A 40 7.70 -4.18 17.31
C GLN A 40 7.83 -3.91 15.81
N PHE A 41 8.53 -4.77 15.07
CA PHE A 41 8.67 -4.65 13.62
C PHE A 41 7.33 -4.79 12.90
N PHE A 42 6.52 -5.79 13.29
CA PHE A 42 5.18 -5.97 12.71
C PHE A 42 4.21 -4.85 13.10
N LEU A 43 4.30 -4.33 14.33
CA LEU A 43 3.52 -3.15 14.74
C LEU A 43 3.86 -1.94 13.86
N ALA A 44 5.15 -1.69 13.61
CA ALA A 44 5.59 -0.61 12.72
C ALA A 44 5.06 -0.76 11.29
N LEU A 45 5.06 -1.99 10.74
CA LEU A 45 4.42 -2.28 9.45
C LEU A 45 2.91 -2.05 9.48
N GLY A 46 2.22 -2.50 10.53
CA GLY A 46 0.78 -2.29 10.72
C GLY A 46 0.42 -0.80 10.70
N LEU A 47 1.19 0.03 11.42
CA LEU A 47 1.03 1.48 11.43
C LEU A 47 1.33 2.12 10.06
N LEU A 48 2.38 1.66 9.37
CA LEU A 48 2.72 2.16 8.04
C LEU A 48 1.59 1.91 7.03
N PHE A 49 1.01 0.71 7.04
CA PHE A 49 -0.12 0.36 6.17
C PHE A 49 -1.43 1.03 6.60
N LEU A 50 -1.54 1.52 7.84
CA LEU A 50 -2.73 2.22 8.34
C LEU A 50 -2.84 3.67 7.82
N VAL A 51 -1.72 4.28 7.41
CA VAL A 51 -1.67 5.68 6.97
C VAL A 51 -2.64 5.96 5.81
N THR A 52 -2.60 5.16 4.75
CA THR A 52 -3.45 5.37 3.57
C THR A 52 -4.95 5.16 3.84
N PRO A 53 -5.42 4.06 4.47
CA PRO A 53 -6.84 3.88 4.73
C PRO A 53 -7.39 4.95 5.67
N VAL A 54 -6.62 5.37 6.69
CA VAL A 54 -7.02 6.52 7.54
C VAL A 54 -7.13 7.80 6.71
N SER A 55 -6.16 8.05 5.81
CA SER A 55 -6.23 9.19 4.89
C SER A 55 -7.47 9.19 4.01
N ILE A 56 -7.83 8.03 3.44
CA ILE A 56 -8.99 7.89 2.56
C ILE A 56 -10.30 8.01 3.34
N TRP A 57 -10.41 7.36 4.49
CA TRP A 57 -11.67 7.30 5.23
C TRP A 57 -11.96 8.57 6.04
N VAL A 58 -10.93 9.15 6.66
CA VAL A 58 -11.08 10.33 7.51
C VAL A 58 -10.93 11.62 6.70
N PHE A 59 -9.88 11.71 5.89
CA PHE A 59 -9.54 12.95 5.18
C PHE A 59 -10.06 12.98 3.74
N LYS A 60 -10.62 11.86 3.23
CA LYS A 60 -11.07 11.70 1.83
C LYS A 60 -9.95 11.94 0.82
N GLU A 61 -8.71 11.69 1.22
CA GLU A 61 -7.52 11.85 0.38
C GLU A 61 -6.87 10.50 0.08
N SER A 62 -6.43 10.31 -1.17
CA SER A 62 -5.99 8.99 -1.62
C SER A 62 -4.50 8.74 -1.55
N ASN A 63 -3.68 9.77 -1.29
CA ASN A 63 -2.25 9.66 -1.00
C ASN A 63 -1.76 10.94 -0.31
N PRO A 64 -1.80 11.03 1.03
CA PRO A 64 -1.50 12.27 1.74
C PRO A 64 -0.04 12.69 1.53
N LEU A 65 0.88 11.71 1.56
CA LEU A 65 2.33 11.96 1.42
C LEU A 65 2.70 12.47 0.03
N LEU A 66 2.04 11.96 -1.03
CA LEU A 66 2.31 12.43 -2.39
C LEU A 66 1.65 13.78 -2.66
N ARG A 67 0.45 14.04 -2.10
CA ARG A 67 -0.30 15.27 -2.37
C ARG A 67 0.46 16.53 -1.94
N VAL A 68 1.25 16.44 -0.87
CA VAL A 68 2.10 17.54 -0.38
C VAL A 68 3.23 17.88 -1.36
N LEU A 69 3.60 16.96 -2.25
CA LEU A 69 4.70 17.16 -3.19
C LEU A 69 4.28 18.03 -4.39
N PRO A 70 5.20 18.88 -4.91
CA PRO A 70 4.89 19.81 -5.99
C PRO A 70 4.34 19.12 -7.24
N GLY A 71 3.18 19.59 -7.72
CA GLY A 71 2.52 19.11 -8.94
C GLY A 71 1.69 17.83 -8.78
N MET A 72 1.72 17.17 -7.62
CA MET A 72 0.89 15.98 -7.38
C MET A 72 -0.58 16.33 -7.11
N GLY A 73 -0.85 17.52 -6.56
CA GLY A 73 -2.21 18.03 -6.39
C GLY A 73 -2.95 18.16 -7.72
N GLU A 74 -2.32 18.75 -8.74
CA GLU A 74 -2.88 18.86 -10.09
C GLU A 74 -3.18 17.49 -10.71
N LEU A 75 -2.26 16.54 -10.54
CA LEU A 75 -2.44 15.19 -11.06
C LEU A 75 -3.57 14.44 -10.35
N SER A 76 -3.69 14.62 -9.04
CA SER A 76 -4.78 14.05 -8.23
C SER A 76 -6.12 14.65 -8.61
N GLN A 77 -6.19 15.96 -8.89
CA GLN A 77 -7.41 16.61 -9.35
C GLN A 77 -7.83 16.08 -10.72
N TYR A 78 -6.88 15.96 -11.66
CA TYR A 78 -7.12 15.36 -12.97
C TYR A 78 -7.71 13.95 -12.87
N GLU A 79 -7.13 13.08 -12.02
CA GLU A 79 -7.63 11.72 -11.85
C GLU A 79 -9.00 11.67 -11.16
N HIS A 80 -9.23 12.57 -10.20
CA HIS A 80 -10.53 12.71 -9.55
C HIS A 80 -11.62 13.14 -10.53
N GLU A 81 -11.37 14.17 -11.33
CA GLU A 81 -12.28 14.63 -12.37
C GLU A 81 -12.56 13.54 -13.40
N LYS A 82 -11.53 12.79 -13.81
CA LYS A 82 -11.67 11.72 -14.80
C LYS A 82 -12.49 10.54 -14.28
N LEU A 83 -12.34 10.19 -13.01
CA LEU A 83 -13.09 9.10 -12.38
C LEU A 83 -14.51 9.53 -11.97
N GLY A 84 -14.74 10.80 -11.70
CA GLY A 84 -16.04 11.35 -11.29
C GLY A 84 -16.65 10.56 -10.15
N GLU A 85 -17.87 10.07 -10.33
CA GLU A 85 -18.59 9.26 -9.34
C GLU A 85 -17.89 7.93 -8.99
N SER A 86 -17.04 7.42 -9.88
CA SER A 86 -16.28 6.18 -9.65
C SER A 86 -15.10 6.36 -8.70
N TRP A 87 -14.72 7.60 -8.38
CA TRP A 87 -13.58 7.90 -7.51
C TRP A 87 -13.70 7.18 -6.16
N GLY A 88 -14.87 7.29 -5.52
CA GLY A 88 -15.12 6.65 -4.23
C GLY A 88 -14.97 5.12 -4.30
N LYS A 89 -15.54 4.47 -5.32
CA LYS A 89 -15.42 3.02 -5.54
C LYS A 89 -13.95 2.60 -5.76
N TYR A 90 -13.22 3.39 -6.54
CA TYR A 90 -11.81 3.13 -6.85
C TYR A 90 -10.91 3.25 -5.60
N GLN A 91 -11.15 4.26 -4.75
CA GLN A 91 -10.38 4.49 -3.52
C GLN A 91 -10.79 3.56 -2.38
N PHE A 92 -12.07 3.20 -2.29
CA PHE A 92 -12.55 2.19 -1.34
C PHE A 92 -11.77 0.88 -1.48
N SER A 93 -11.54 0.44 -2.71
CA SER A 93 -10.78 -0.78 -3.00
C SER A 93 -9.34 -0.71 -2.45
N THR A 94 -8.70 0.45 -2.59
CA THR A 94 -7.34 0.69 -2.07
C THR A 94 -7.34 0.72 -0.54
N ALA A 95 -8.28 1.45 0.06
CA ALA A 95 -8.39 1.54 1.51
C ALA A 95 -8.69 0.18 2.15
N LEU A 96 -9.63 -0.59 1.59
CA LEU A 96 -10.01 -1.91 2.10
C LEU A 96 -8.82 -2.87 2.13
N LEU A 97 -8.06 -2.95 1.03
CA LEU A 97 -6.89 -3.82 0.95
C LEU A 97 -5.79 -3.40 1.93
N GLN A 98 -5.53 -2.10 2.08
CA GLN A 98 -4.53 -1.63 3.04
C GLN A 98 -4.96 -1.83 4.49
N THR A 99 -6.25 -1.69 4.80
CA THR A 99 -6.78 -2.03 6.12
C THR A 99 -6.61 -3.52 6.40
N ALA A 100 -6.90 -4.39 5.43
CA ALA A 100 -6.68 -5.83 5.60
C ALA A 100 -5.20 -6.15 5.88
N CYS A 101 -4.27 -5.54 5.15
CA CYS A 101 -2.82 -5.68 5.42
C CYS A 101 -2.42 -5.13 6.80
N SER A 102 -2.96 -3.97 7.20
CA SER A 102 -2.68 -3.37 8.51
C SER A 102 -3.15 -4.27 9.64
N LEU A 103 -4.39 -4.79 9.56
CA LEU A 103 -4.94 -5.75 10.51
C LEU A 103 -4.12 -7.04 10.57
N PHE A 104 -3.73 -7.58 9.42
CA PHE A 104 -2.84 -8.75 9.37
C PHE A 104 -1.55 -8.50 10.16
N PHE A 105 -0.90 -7.35 9.97
CA PHE A 105 0.32 -7.03 10.70
C PHE A 105 0.10 -6.78 12.20
N PHE A 106 -1.02 -6.18 12.61
CA PHE A 106 -1.37 -6.06 14.03
C PHE A 106 -1.61 -7.42 14.68
N VAL A 107 -2.29 -8.32 13.98
CA VAL A 107 -2.46 -9.71 14.45
C VAL A 107 -1.10 -10.39 14.56
N GLN A 108 -0.22 -10.26 13.56
CA GLN A 108 1.15 -10.80 13.64
C GLN A 108 1.95 -10.23 14.81
N ALA A 109 1.78 -8.94 15.12
CA ALA A 109 2.42 -8.32 16.28
C ALA A 109 1.87 -8.85 17.60
N ALA A 110 0.57 -9.17 17.67
CA ALA A 110 -0.09 -9.64 18.88
C ALA A 110 0.20 -11.12 19.20
N ILE A 111 0.27 -11.99 18.18
CA ILE A 111 0.47 -13.44 18.38
C ILE A 111 1.94 -13.83 18.52
N ARG A 112 2.87 -12.98 18.08
CA ARG A 112 4.30 -13.28 18.18
C ARG A 112 4.77 -12.93 19.58
N GLU A 113 5.16 -13.96 20.33
CA GLU A 113 5.78 -13.79 21.63
C GLU A 113 7.31 -13.74 21.49
N GLY A 114 7.97 -13.06 22.43
CA GLY A 114 9.43 -13.09 22.57
C GLY A 114 10.14 -11.74 22.36
N GLY A 115 11.31 -11.64 22.98
CA GLY A 115 12.21 -10.48 22.91
C GLY A 115 13.32 -10.61 21.86
N ALA A 116 13.31 -11.68 21.06
CA ALA A 116 14.31 -11.91 20.03
C ALA A 116 14.24 -10.83 18.93
N PRO A 117 15.38 -10.33 18.43
CA PRO A 117 15.40 -9.41 17.29
C PRO A 117 14.72 -10.01 16.05
N PHE A 118 13.96 -9.21 15.31
CA PHE A 118 13.23 -9.67 14.12
C PHE A 118 14.12 -10.36 13.07
N ARG A 119 15.38 -9.93 12.95
CA ARG A 119 16.34 -10.47 11.98
C ARG A 119 16.89 -11.85 12.37
N GLU A 120 16.68 -12.29 13.60
CA GLU A 120 17.19 -13.57 14.09
C GLU A 120 16.53 -14.73 13.34
N GLY A 121 17.35 -15.65 12.82
CA GLY A 121 16.88 -16.76 12.00
C GLY A 121 16.48 -16.39 10.55
N ILE A 122 16.55 -15.11 10.15
CA ILE A 122 16.27 -14.67 8.79
C ILE A 122 17.58 -14.50 8.00
N PRO A 123 17.77 -15.22 6.88
CA PRO A 123 18.95 -15.06 6.05
C PRO A 123 19.10 -13.64 5.50
N ILE A 124 20.32 -13.10 5.47
CA ILE A 124 20.56 -11.70 5.10
C ILE A 124 20.09 -11.36 3.67
N TRP A 125 20.15 -12.33 2.75
CA TRP A 125 19.71 -12.15 1.37
C TRP A 125 18.21 -11.84 1.27
N TYR A 126 17.40 -12.25 2.26
CA TYR A 126 15.96 -11.98 2.29
C TYR A 126 15.68 -10.48 2.34
N PHE A 127 16.50 -9.73 3.08
CA PHE A 127 16.41 -8.26 3.19
C PHE A 127 16.86 -7.52 1.94
N ILE A 128 17.40 -8.21 0.94
CA ILE A 128 17.77 -7.63 -0.36
C ILE A 128 16.73 -8.04 -1.41
N VAL A 129 16.44 -9.34 -1.50
CA VAL A 129 15.56 -9.91 -2.53
C VAL A 129 14.13 -9.40 -2.38
N VAL A 130 13.58 -9.40 -1.16
CA VAL A 130 12.18 -8.97 -0.94
C VAL A 130 11.97 -7.51 -1.33
N PRO A 131 12.79 -6.54 -0.87
CA PRO A 131 12.67 -5.15 -1.34
C PRO A 131 12.79 -4.99 -2.85
N VAL A 132 13.67 -5.72 -3.52
CA VAL A 132 13.81 -5.67 -4.99
C VAL A 132 12.55 -6.14 -5.68
N ILE A 133 11.96 -7.25 -5.23
CA ILE A 133 10.70 -7.77 -5.78
C ILE A 133 9.56 -6.76 -5.55
N VAL A 134 9.45 -6.21 -4.34
CA VAL A 134 8.43 -5.21 -4.01
C VAL A 134 8.59 -3.96 -4.87
N LEU A 135 9.83 -3.48 -5.07
CA LEU A 135 10.13 -2.35 -5.96
C LEU A 135 9.66 -2.61 -7.40
N LEU A 136 9.91 -3.81 -7.93
CA LEU A 136 9.43 -4.20 -9.25
C LEU A 136 7.90 -4.18 -9.32
N ILE A 137 7.22 -4.75 -8.32
CA ILE A 137 5.75 -4.76 -8.25
C ILE A 137 5.20 -3.33 -8.19
N ILE A 138 5.76 -2.45 -7.36
CA ILE A 138 5.35 -1.05 -7.26
C ILE A 138 5.48 -0.34 -8.61
N ASN A 139 6.62 -0.52 -9.29
CA ASN A 139 6.87 0.10 -10.58
C ASN A 139 5.94 -0.43 -11.69
N LEU A 140 5.67 -1.73 -11.72
CA LEU A 140 4.71 -2.35 -12.65
C LEU A 140 3.27 -1.87 -12.38
N ASN A 141 2.89 -1.79 -11.10
CA ASN A 141 1.58 -1.29 -10.69
C ASN A 141 1.40 0.17 -11.10
N HIS A 142 2.42 1.00 -10.86
CA HIS A 142 2.43 2.40 -11.21
C HIS A 142 2.32 2.62 -12.73
N ARG A 143 3.11 1.90 -13.53
CA ARG A 143 3.02 1.93 -15.00
C ARG A 143 1.63 1.52 -15.49
N SER A 144 1.06 0.47 -14.91
CA SER A 144 -0.30 0.01 -15.24
C SER A 144 -1.36 1.03 -14.84
N HIS A 145 -1.18 1.71 -13.71
CA HIS A 145 -2.05 2.79 -13.27
C HIS A 145 -2.01 3.97 -14.25
N ILE A 146 -0.83 4.46 -14.66
CA ILE A 146 -0.70 5.53 -15.67
C ILE A 146 -1.39 5.13 -16.98
N LYS A 147 -1.11 3.92 -17.50
CA LYS A 147 -1.72 3.45 -18.74
C LYS A 147 -3.25 3.45 -18.67
N ARG A 148 -3.83 3.11 -17.52
CA ARG A 148 -5.28 3.12 -17.30
C ARG A 148 -5.81 4.54 -17.18
N MET A 149 -5.21 5.35 -16.32
CA MET A 149 -5.67 6.72 -16.04
C MET A 149 -5.52 7.62 -17.25
N ASP A 150 -4.50 7.46 -18.08
CA ASP A 150 -4.30 8.32 -19.25
C ASP A 150 -4.99 7.72 -20.50
N GLY A 151 -5.11 6.39 -20.61
CA GLY A 151 -5.56 5.72 -21.83
C GLY A 151 -7.02 5.26 -21.88
N LYS A 152 -7.73 5.14 -20.75
CA LYS A 152 -9.14 4.67 -20.73
C LYS A 152 -10.15 5.82 -20.75
N THR A 153 -11.36 5.55 -21.25
CA THR A 153 -12.51 6.46 -21.14
C THR A 153 -13.11 6.41 -19.72
N PRO A 154 -13.90 7.42 -19.30
CA PRO A 154 -14.58 7.42 -18.01
C PRO A 154 -15.47 6.18 -17.77
N GLU A 155 -16.21 5.73 -18.79
CA GLU A 155 -17.05 4.53 -18.72
C GLU A 155 -16.23 3.26 -18.46
N GLN A 156 -15.10 3.10 -19.17
CA GLN A 156 -14.18 1.98 -18.95
C GLN A 156 -13.52 2.03 -17.57
N LEU A 157 -13.30 3.22 -17.02
CA LEU A 157 -12.79 3.40 -15.65
C LEU A 157 -13.87 3.07 -14.61
N HIS A 158 -15.14 3.37 -14.88
CA HIS A 158 -16.26 2.98 -14.03
C HIS A 158 -16.36 1.46 -13.91
N THR A 159 -16.44 0.73 -15.03
CA THR A 159 -16.47 -0.74 -15.03
C THR A 159 -15.25 -1.30 -14.29
N TYR A 160 -14.06 -0.76 -14.57
CA TYR A 160 -12.84 -1.19 -13.89
C TYR A 160 -12.89 -0.94 -12.37
N ALA A 161 -13.46 0.18 -11.92
CA ALA A 161 -13.58 0.47 -10.49
C ALA A 161 -14.53 -0.51 -9.78
N GLU A 162 -15.59 -0.98 -10.47
CA GLU A 162 -16.51 -1.98 -9.94
C GLU A 162 -15.87 -3.37 -9.86
N GLU A 163 -15.19 -3.80 -10.92
CA GLU A 163 -14.43 -5.06 -10.94
C GLU A 163 -13.36 -5.06 -9.85
N LYS A 164 -12.59 -3.97 -9.75
CA LYS A 164 -11.56 -3.78 -8.70
C LYS A 164 -12.19 -3.87 -7.32
N ARG A 165 -13.35 -3.25 -7.10
CA ARG A 165 -14.06 -3.29 -5.82
C ARG A 165 -14.47 -4.71 -5.45
N LEU A 166 -15.09 -5.44 -6.37
CA LEU A 166 -15.50 -6.81 -6.13
C LEU A 166 -14.28 -7.69 -5.79
N PHE A 167 -13.22 -7.59 -6.59
CA PHE A 167 -11.97 -8.28 -6.34
C PHE A 167 -11.39 -7.95 -4.97
N SER A 168 -11.32 -6.66 -4.61
CA SER A 168 -10.81 -6.22 -3.31
C SER A 168 -11.62 -6.75 -2.13
N ILE A 169 -12.96 -6.82 -2.27
CA ILE A 169 -13.82 -7.41 -1.22
C ILE A 169 -13.53 -8.90 -1.07
N VAL A 170 -13.53 -9.65 -2.17
CA VAL A 170 -13.25 -11.10 -2.11
C VAL A 170 -11.86 -11.36 -1.54
N PHE A 171 -10.84 -10.64 -2.02
CA PHE A 171 -9.47 -10.80 -1.56
C PHE A 171 -9.31 -10.44 -0.08
N ALA A 172 -9.89 -9.33 0.37
CA ALA A 172 -9.85 -8.92 1.78
C ALA A 172 -10.57 -9.96 2.67
N SER A 173 -11.74 -10.44 2.28
CA SER A 173 -12.48 -11.45 3.03
C SER A 173 -11.69 -12.75 3.18
N VAL A 174 -11.09 -13.25 2.09
CA VAL A 174 -10.24 -14.46 2.13
C VAL A 174 -9.01 -14.22 3.01
N THR A 175 -8.33 -13.09 2.83
CA THR A 175 -7.12 -12.76 3.61
C THR A 175 -7.41 -12.68 5.11
N LEU A 176 -8.48 -11.96 5.49
CA LEU A 176 -8.88 -11.83 6.89
C LEU A 176 -9.39 -13.16 7.47
N GLY A 177 -10.14 -13.94 6.69
CA GLY A 177 -10.58 -15.28 7.10
C GLY A 177 -9.41 -16.22 7.38
N MET A 178 -8.43 -16.27 6.48
CA MET A 178 -7.20 -17.05 6.66
C MET A 178 -6.37 -16.56 7.85
N THR A 179 -6.30 -15.24 8.04
CA THR A 179 -5.62 -14.62 9.19
C THR A 179 -6.28 -15.03 10.50
N LEU A 180 -7.61 -15.02 10.56
CA LEU A 180 -8.38 -15.43 11.74
C LEU A 180 -8.17 -16.92 12.04
N ILE A 181 -8.31 -17.79 11.03
CA ILE A 181 -8.07 -19.23 11.18
C ILE A 181 -6.65 -19.49 11.70
N GLY A 182 -5.63 -18.88 11.09
CA GLY A 182 -4.25 -19.01 11.53
C GLY A 182 -4.05 -18.53 12.97
N THR A 183 -4.71 -17.43 13.36
CA THR A 183 -4.68 -16.90 14.74
C THR A 183 -5.30 -17.88 15.72
N CYS A 184 -6.47 -18.44 15.41
CA CYS A 184 -7.13 -19.45 16.25
C CYS A 184 -6.26 -20.70 16.41
N VAL A 185 -5.63 -21.19 15.33
CA VAL A 185 -4.73 -22.34 15.40
C VAL A 185 -3.56 -22.05 16.34
N VAL A 186 -2.91 -20.89 16.22
CA VAL A 186 -1.81 -20.50 17.12
C VAL A 186 -2.29 -20.45 18.57
N MET A 187 -3.43 -19.80 18.84
CA MET A 187 -4.00 -19.70 20.20
C MET A 187 -4.41 -21.05 20.80
N LEU A 188 -4.76 -22.04 19.98
CA LEU A 188 -5.08 -23.39 20.45
C LEU A 188 -3.83 -24.25 20.71
N MET A 189 -2.71 -23.89 20.09
CA MET A 189 -1.43 -24.60 20.22
C MET A 189 -0.50 -24.00 21.29
N SER A 190 -0.73 -22.75 21.67
CA SER A 190 -0.08 -22.05 22.80
C SER A 190 -0.74 -22.41 24.12
#